data_AF-A0A1Q5G152-F1
#
_entry.id   AF-A0A1Q5G152-F1
#
_cell.length_a   1.000
_cell.length_b   1.000
_cell.length_c   1.000
_cell.angle_alpha   90.00
_cell.angle_beta   90.00
_cell.angle_gamma   90.00
#
_symmetry.space_group_name_H-M   'P 1'
#
loop_
_entity.id
_entity.type
_entity.pdbx_description
1 polymer ?
#
loop_
_entity_poly.entity_id
_entity_poly.type
_entity_poly.pdbx_seq_one_letter_code
_entity_poly.pdbx_strand_id
1 'polypeptide(L)' 'MEIAVARVSADATPAGIAVLRLIGMLPAQWECGQRIDEDRITVLVRGSGRDAGDVTAVRERCAEALRDRTLHGWVLEGAG' A
#
# COMPACT_ATOMS: atom_id res chain seq x y z
N MET A 1 3.82 10.81 3.50
CA MET A 1 3.62 10.48 2.06
C MET A 1 2.33 9.74 1.88
N GLU A 2 1.57 10.07 0.85
CA GLU A 2 0.34 9.36 0.51
C GLU A 2 0.57 8.48 -0.71
N ILE A 3 0.10 7.23 -0.64
CA ILE A 3 0.06 6.32 -1.78
C ILE A 3 -1.37 5.81 -1.96
N ALA A 4 -1.74 5.54 -3.20
CA ALA A 4 -3.01 4.91 -3.52
C ALA A 4 -2.75 3.56 -4.22
N VAL A 5 -3.62 2.61 -3.93
CA VAL A 5 -3.63 1.28 -4.51
C VAL A 5 -5.03 1.03 -5.05
N ALA A 6 -5.13 0.63 -6.32
CA ALA A 6 -6.39 0.33 -6.98
C ALA A 6 -6.57 -1.17 -7.16
N ARG A 7 -7.81 -1.62 -7.06
CA ARG A 7 -8.22 -2.96 -7.43
C ARG A 7 -8.32 -3.04 -8.96
N VAL A 8 -7.67 -4.03 -9.54
CA VAL A 8 -7.69 -4.31 -10.98
C VAL A 8 -8.25 -5.68 -11.32
N SER A 9 -8.60 -6.49 -10.31
CA SER A 9 -9.23 -7.79 -10.49
C SER A 9 -10.43 -7.94 -9.55
N ALA A 10 -11.53 -8.50 -10.06
CA ALA A 10 -12.72 -8.82 -9.25
C ALA A 10 -12.44 -9.95 -8.24
N ASP A 11 -11.45 -10.81 -8.52
CA ASP A 11 -11.03 -11.89 -7.62
C ASP A 11 -10.03 -11.41 -6.55
N ALA A 12 -9.72 -10.12 -6.52
CA ALA A 12 -8.82 -9.55 -5.53
C ALA A 12 -9.39 -9.72 -4.12
N THR A 13 -8.49 -9.80 -3.14
CA THR A 13 -8.93 -9.89 -1.75
C THR A 13 -9.70 -8.61 -1.35
N PRO A 14 -10.69 -8.71 -0.45
CA PRO A 14 -11.45 -7.54 -0.01
C PRO A 14 -10.52 -6.43 0.52
N ALA A 15 -10.87 -5.17 0.24
CA ALA A 15 -10.02 -4.03 0.54
C ALA A 15 -9.55 -3.95 2.01
N GLY A 16 -10.43 -4.32 2.95
CA GLY A 16 -10.10 -4.41 4.38
C GLY A 16 -9.06 -5.48 4.74
N ILE A 17 -8.99 -6.58 3.99
CA ILE A 17 -7.96 -7.62 4.19
C ILE A 17 -6.67 -7.21 3.48
N ALA A 18 -6.79 -6.67 2.26
CA ALA A 18 -5.65 -6.19 1.49
C ALA A 18 -4.87 -5.10 2.24
N VAL A 19 -5.55 -4.13 2.87
CA VAL A 19 -4.86 -3.07 3.63
C VAL A 19 -4.11 -3.62 4.84
N LEU A 20 -4.69 -4.59 5.56
CA LEU A 20 -4.03 -5.22 6.72
C LEU A 20 -2.78 -6.00 6.29
N ARG A 21 -2.86 -6.73 5.17
CA ARG A 21 -1.72 -7.44 4.59
C ARG A 21 -0.64 -6.48 4.12
N LEU A 22 -1.03 -5.42 3.42
CA LEU A 22 -0.12 -4.39 2.94
C LEU A 22 0.64 -3.75 4.10
N ILE A 23 -0.05 -3.19 5.09
CA ILE A 23 0.58 -2.54 6.25
C ILE A 23 1.41 -3.53 7.06
N GLY A 24 0.96 -4.78 7.21
CA GLY A 24 1.72 -5.82 7.89
C GLY A 24 3.04 -6.20 7.20
N MET A 25 3.22 -5.87 5.92
CA MET A 25 4.47 -6.05 5.17
C MET A 25 5.32 -4.78 5.12
N LEU A 26 4.78 -3.62 5.50
CA LEU A 26 5.54 -2.38 5.54
C LEU A 26 6.46 -2.34 6.77
N PRO A 27 7.56 -1.55 6.72
CA PRO A 27 8.47 -1.40 7.84
C PRO A 27 7.75 -0.94 9.12
N ALA A 28 8.01 -1.61 10.25
CA ALA A 28 7.33 -1.35 11.52
C ALA A 28 7.54 0.06 12.09
N GLN A 29 8.60 0.75 11.67
CA GLN A 29 8.87 2.15 12.05
C GLN A 29 8.00 3.16 11.28
N TRP A 30 7.21 2.71 10.31
CA TRP A 30 6.28 3.56 9.57
C TRP A 30 4.91 3.56 10.25
N GLU A 31 4.46 4.75 10.63
CA GLU A 31 3.10 4.99 11.05
C GLU A 31 2.20 5.09 9.81
N CYS A 32 1.36 4.08 9.60
CA CYS A 32 0.46 4.02 8.46
C CYS A 32 -0.97 4.40 8.87
N GLY A 33 -1.48 5.50 8.32
CA GLY A 33 -2.91 5.80 8.27
C GLY A 33 -3.53 5.17 7.02
N GLN A 34 -4.82 4.83 7.07
CA GLN A 34 -5.50 4.17 5.96
C GLN A 34 -6.89 4.74 5.70
N ARG A 35 -7.24 4.86 4.43
CA ARG A 35 -8.60 5.07 3.95
C ARG A 35 -8.94 3.95 2.99
N ILE A 36 -10.07 3.30 3.24
CA ILE A 36 -10.50 2.11 2.51
C ILE A 36 -11.80 2.46 1.81
N ASP A 37 -11.77 2.39 0.49
CA ASP A 37 -12.94 2.39 -0.38
C ASP A 37 -13.01 1.00 -1.06
N GLU A 38 -14.11 0.67 -1.73
CA GLU A 38 -14.35 -0.68 -2.25
C GLU A 38 -13.22 -1.15 -3.18
N ASP A 39 -12.85 -0.34 -4.16
CA ASP A 39 -11.84 -0.65 -5.16
C ASP A 39 -10.57 0.20 -5.03
N ARG A 40 -10.44 0.97 -3.95
CA ARG A 40 -9.29 1.85 -3.73
C ARG A 40 -8.88 1.88 -2.27
N ILE A 41 -7.59 1.73 -2.03
CA ILE A 41 -6.98 1.86 -0.70
C ILE A 41 -5.99 3.01 -0.78
N THR A 42 -6.13 3.97 0.13
CA THR A 42 -5.15 5.05 0.29
C THR A 42 -4.41 4.82 1.60
N VAL A 43 -3.08 4.75 1.52
CA VAL A 43 -2.21 4.60 2.70
C VAL A 43 -1.40 5.87 2.89
N LEU A 44 -1.58 6.51 4.03
CA LEU A 44 -0.79 7.63 4.47
C LEU A 44 0.36 7.13 5.34
N VAL A 45 1.56 7.12 4.78
CA VAL A 45 2.77 6.76 5.50
C VAL A 45 3.36 8.00 6.16
N ARG A 46 3.54 7.92 7.47
CA ARG A 46 4.25 8.88 8.31
C ARG A 46 5.37 8.12 9.02
N GLY A 47 6.46 8.78 9.38
CA GLY A 47 7.47 8.09 10.17
C GLY A 47 8.78 8.85 10.30
N SER A 48 9.59 8.34 11.21
CA SER A 48 10.92 8.82 11.55
C SER A 48 11.94 7.88 10.90
N GLY A 49 12.49 8.27 9.75
CA GLY A 49 13.47 7.45 9.03
C GLY A 49 13.77 8.04 7.67
N ARG A 50 14.97 7.79 7.15
CA ARG A 50 15.43 8.35 5.86
C ARG A 50 14.46 8.03 4.72
N ASP A 51 13.84 6.86 4.76
CA ASP A 51 12.96 6.35 3.69
C ASP A 51 11.51 6.87 3.79
N ALA A 52 11.01 7.17 4.99
CA ALA A 52 9.61 7.60 5.18
C ALA A 52 9.34 9.01 4.62
N GLY A 53 10.41 9.80 4.46
CA GLY A 53 10.39 11.12 3.82
C GLY A 53 10.62 11.08 2.31
N ASP A 54 10.91 9.91 1.72
CA ASP A 54 11.12 9.75 0.29
C ASP A 54 9.94 9.00 -0.34
N VAL A 55 9.21 9.69 -1.21
CA VAL A 55 8.05 9.11 -1.89
C VAL A 55 8.43 7.92 -2.78
N THR A 56 9.62 7.92 -3.36
CA THR A 56 10.09 6.83 -4.22
C THR A 56 10.34 5.58 -3.39
N ALA A 57 11.04 5.71 -2.26
CA ALA A 57 11.31 4.60 -1.35
C ALA A 57 10.02 4.00 -0.77
N VAL A 58 9.05 4.84 -0.38
CA VAL A 58 7.73 4.39 0.07
C VAL A 58 7.02 3.60 -1.03
N ARG A 59 7.01 4.13 -2.26
CA ARG A 59 6.37 3.47 -3.40
C ARG A 59 7.04 2.14 -3.76
N GLU A 60 8.37 2.07 -3.77
CA GLU A 60 9.11 0.84 -4.03
C GLU A 60 8.75 -0.25 -3.01
N ARG A 61 8.73 0.08 -1.72
CA ARG A 61 8.36 -0.88 -0.67
C ARG A 61 6.93 -1.35 -0.79
N CYS A 62 6.01 -0.45 -1.13
CA CYS A 62 4.62 -0.83 -1.38
C CYS A 62 4.49 -1.68 -2.66
N ALA A 63 5.26 -1.41 -3.71
CA ALA A 63 5.30 -2.22 -4.92
C ALA A 63 5.83 -3.64 -4.62
N GLU A 64 6.85 -3.74 -3.78
CA GLU A 64 7.38 -5.02 -3.30
C GLU A 64 6.31 -5.81 -2.51
N ALA A 65 5.59 -5.15 -1.60
CA ALA A 65 4.50 -5.78 -0.86
C ALA A 65 3.38 -6.26 -1.80
N LEU A 66 2.98 -5.47 -2.81
CA LEU A 66 1.93 -5.83 -3.77
C LEU A 66 2.29 -7.01 -4.68
N ARG A 67 3.57 -7.40 -4.75
CA ARG A 67 3.98 -8.65 -5.43
C ARG A 67 3.63 -9.90 -4.62
N ASP A 68 3.25 -9.76 -3.35
CA ASP A 68 2.78 -10.89 -2.55
C ASP A 68 1.45 -11.44 -3.09
N ARG A 69 1.34 -12.77 -3.11
CA ARG A 69 0.15 -13.46 -3.63
C ARG A 69 -1.15 -13.08 -2.93
N THR A 70 -1.08 -12.66 -1.65
CA THR A 70 -2.26 -12.25 -0.87
C THR A 70 -2.76 -10.86 -1.26
N LEU A 71 -2.01 -10.12 -2.07
CA LEU A 71 -2.39 -8.83 -2.63
C LEU A 71 -2.61 -8.90 -4.15
N HIS A 72 -2.70 -10.11 -4.70
CA HIS A 72 -3.04 -10.30 -6.11
C HIS A 72 -4.34 -9.54 -6.47
N GLY A 73 -4.30 -8.83 -7.60
CA GLY A 73 -5.41 -8.00 -8.06
C GLY A 73 -5.41 -6.56 -7.51
N TRP A 74 -4.38 -6.16 -6.76
CA TRP A 74 -4.16 -4.79 -6.32
C TRP A 74 -2.87 -4.23 -6.93
N VAL A 75 -2.88 -2.96 -7.37
CA VAL A 75 -1.72 -2.29 -7.97
C VAL A 75 -1.58 -0.86 -7.44
N LEU A 76 -0.34 -0.34 -7.40
CA LEU A 76 -0.10 1.08 -7.08
C LEU A 76 -0.73 1.96 -8.15
N GLU A 77 -1.47 2.98 -7.71
CA GLU A 77 -1.93 4.05 -8.59
C GLU A 77 -0.83 5.07 -8.87
N GLY A 78 -0.82 5.58 -10.10
CA GLY A 78 0.07 6.65 -10.56
C GLY A 78 1.53 6.20 -10.68
N ALA A 79 1.85 5.31 -11.62
CA ALA A 79 3.17 5.29 -12.25
C ALA A 79 3.13 6.29 -13.40
N GLY A 80 3.43 7.55 -13.11
CA GLY A 80 3.51 8.64 -14.08
C GLY A 80 4.58 9.62 -13.66
#